data_AF-A0A099NQP4-F1
#
_entry.id   AF-A0A099NQP4-F1
#
_cell.length_a   1.000
_cell.length_b   1.000
_cell.length_c   1.000
_cell.angle_alpha   90.00
_cell.angle_beta   90.00
_cell.angle_gamma   90.00
#
_symmetry.space_group_name_H-M   'P 1'
#
loop_
_entity.id
_entity.type
_entity.pdbx_description
1 polymer ?
#
loop_
_entity_poly.entity_id
_entity_poly.type
_entity_poly.pdbx_seq_one_letter_code
_entity_poly.pdbx_strand_id
1 'polypeptide(L)'
;MRLQTIENKEYLPPSNEVLSEVKYPKWAPTWEKDQDHQFDHIGVFKHVDRGFFGDFRFKSLKNSDVKFKHVSPKLGLEVDGIQLSNLNNQQKDDLALLVETYGVVAFRNQDFKDQGFEEIKDWGRYFGPLHIHPTRGAPKNQPEFHLVFAKGGLEVNKDLFKDRLHKVSWHSDVSYETQTPGITAFTMLQTGPSGGDTQFLDMFEVYDRLSP
;
A
#
# COMPACT_ATOMS: atom_id res chain seq x y z
N MET A 1 -18.31 13.75 12.09
CA MET A 1 -18.09 12.77 11.01
C MET A 1 -19.43 12.10 10.74
N ARG A 2 -20.18 12.52 9.71
CA ARG A 2 -21.45 11.85 9.37
C ARG A 2 -21.08 10.53 8.71
N LEU A 3 -21.20 9.44 9.46
CA LEU A 3 -21.35 8.11 8.91
C LEU A 3 -22.65 8.14 8.10
N GLN A 4 -22.57 8.40 6.79
CA GLN A 4 -23.64 8.03 5.90
C GLN A 4 -23.59 6.50 5.82
N THR A 5 -24.39 5.87 6.65
CA THR A 5 -24.83 4.50 6.46
C THR A 5 -25.51 4.43 5.10
N ILE A 6 -24.79 3.89 4.13
CA ILE A 6 -25.35 3.51 2.83
C ILE A 6 -26.18 2.25 3.10
N GLU A 7 -27.46 2.43 3.42
CA GLU A 7 -28.40 1.37 3.85
C GLU A 7 -28.75 0.33 2.78
N ASN A 8 -28.20 0.40 1.56
CA ASN A 8 -28.50 -0.54 0.47
C ASN A 8 -27.24 -1.05 -0.24
N LYS A 9 -26.44 -1.87 0.45
CA LYS A 9 -25.44 -2.70 -0.24
C LYS A 9 -25.89 -4.16 -0.21
N GLU A 10 -26.58 -4.58 -1.25
CA GLU A 10 -26.41 -5.95 -1.74
C GLU A 10 -24.98 -6.03 -2.28
N TYR A 11 -24.08 -6.55 -1.45
CA TYR A 11 -22.68 -6.68 -1.79
C TYR A 11 -22.49 -7.91 -2.67
N LEU A 12 -22.17 -7.67 -3.94
CA LEU A 12 -21.97 -8.68 -4.96
C LEU A 12 -20.50 -8.68 -5.38
N PRO A 13 -19.97 -9.77 -5.99
CA PRO A 13 -18.78 -9.65 -6.82
C PRO A 13 -18.98 -8.47 -7.78
N PRO A 14 -17.89 -7.79 -8.20
CA PRO A 14 -18.02 -6.69 -9.15
C PRO A 14 -18.83 -7.20 -10.35
N SER A 15 -19.76 -6.38 -10.84
CA SER A 15 -20.64 -6.78 -11.95
C SER A 15 -19.79 -7.30 -13.11
N ASN A 16 -20.35 -8.20 -13.94
CA ASN A 16 -19.63 -8.73 -15.11
C ASN A 16 -19.09 -7.61 -16.02
N GLU A 17 -19.77 -6.46 -16.04
CA GLU A 17 -19.32 -5.23 -16.70
C GLU A 17 -18.04 -4.67 -16.05
N VAL A 18 -17.99 -4.48 -14.72
CA VAL A 18 -16.78 -4.04 -14.01
C VAL A 18 -15.63 -5.03 -14.17
N LEU A 19 -15.92 -6.33 -14.14
CA LEU A 19 -14.92 -7.39 -14.38
C LEU A 19 -14.35 -7.35 -15.80
N SER A 20 -15.13 -6.90 -16.78
CA SER A 20 -14.68 -6.77 -18.17
C SER A 20 -13.78 -5.55 -18.41
N GLU A 21 -13.83 -4.54 -17.53
CA GLU A 21 -13.05 -3.30 -17.65
C GLU A 21 -11.72 -3.33 -16.87
N VAL A 22 -11.56 -4.25 -15.91
CA VAL A 22 -10.33 -4.39 -15.13
C VAL A 22 -9.31 -5.27 -15.86
N LYS A 23 -8.07 -4.79 -15.95
CA LYS A 23 -6.95 -5.53 -16.56
C LYS A 23 -6.52 -6.76 -15.73
N TYR A 24 -6.85 -6.75 -14.44
CA TYR A 24 -6.41 -7.76 -13.47
C TYR A 24 -7.60 -8.35 -12.69
N PRO A 25 -8.44 -9.21 -13.31
CA PRO A 25 -9.66 -9.72 -12.69
C PRO A 25 -9.45 -10.50 -11.38
N LYS A 26 -8.29 -11.17 -11.22
CA LYS A 26 -7.97 -11.87 -9.96
C LYS A 26 -7.91 -10.92 -8.76
N TRP A 27 -7.58 -9.65 -8.99
CA TRP A 27 -7.49 -8.59 -8.00
C TRP A 27 -8.78 -7.78 -7.87
N ALA A 28 -9.88 -8.19 -8.53
CA ALA A 28 -11.11 -7.44 -8.47
C ALA A 28 -11.66 -7.42 -7.03
N PRO A 29 -12.11 -6.24 -6.54
CA PRO A 29 -12.54 -6.11 -5.15
C PRO A 29 -13.84 -6.85 -4.91
N THR A 30 -13.86 -7.61 -3.83
CA THR A 30 -15.06 -8.19 -3.21
C THR A 30 -15.28 -7.54 -1.86
N TRP A 31 -16.54 -7.46 -1.45
CA TRP A 31 -16.95 -6.86 -0.18
C TRP A 31 -17.88 -7.85 0.52
N GLU A 32 -17.32 -8.84 1.21
CA GLU A 32 -18.14 -9.86 1.85
C GLU A 32 -18.70 -9.34 3.19
N LYS A 33 -20.02 -9.35 3.36
CA LYS A 33 -20.68 -8.90 4.62
C LYS A 33 -20.20 -9.68 5.83
N ASP A 34 -19.94 -10.97 5.65
CA ASP A 34 -19.45 -11.85 6.70
C ASP A 34 -17.96 -11.61 7.03
N GLN A 35 -17.27 -10.76 6.28
CA GLN A 35 -15.89 -10.38 6.56
C GLN A 35 -15.79 -8.96 7.14
N ASP A 36 -16.82 -8.12 6.92
CA ASP A 36 -16.87 -6.76 7.44
C ASP A 36 -16.88 -6.78 8.98
N HIS A 37 -15.79 -6.33 9.60
CA HIS A 37 -15.57 -6.32 11.06
C HIS A 37 -15.50 -7.69 11.78
N GLN A 38 -15.36 -8.81 11.06
CA GLN A 38 -15.23 -10.14 11.69
C GLN A 38 -13.78 -10.58 11.97
N PHE A 39 -12.80 -9.76 11.61
CA PHE A 39 -11.39 -10.11 11.81
C PHE A 39 -10.97 -9.79 13.23
N ASP A 40 -10.33 -10.77 13.87
CA ASP A 40 -9.67 -10.56 15.15
C ASP A 40 -8.57 -9.53 14.97
N HIS A 41 -8.65 -8.45 15.75
CA HIS A 41 -7.55 -7.51 15.84
C HIS A 41 -6.30 -8.27 16.28
N ILE A 42 -5.20 -8.04 15.57
CA ILE A 42 -3.90 -8.56 15.97
C ILE A 42 -3.63 -7.98 17.36
N GLY A 43 -3.66 -8.84 18.37
CA GLY A 43 -3.43 -8.44 19.76
C GLY A 43 -2.04 -7.81 19.90
N VAL A 44 -1.82 -7.10 21.01
CA VAL A 44 -0.55 -6.41 21.24
C VAL A 44 0.62 -7.39 21.11
N PHE A 45 1.54 -7.10 20.20
CA PHE A 45 2.74 -7.91 19.97
C PHE A 45 4.01 -7.08 20.07
N LYS A 46 5.11 -7.73 20.44
CA LYS A 46 6.43 -7.11 20.37
C LYS A 46 6.91 -7.15 18.93
N HIS A 47 6.95 -6.00 18.28
CA HIS A 47 7.53 -5.86 16.95
C HIS A 47 9.07 -5.74 17.03
N VAL A 48 9.76 -6.42 16.11
CA VAL A 48 11.19 -6.25 15.89
C VAL A 48 11.34 -5.82 14.44
N ASP A 49 11.79 -4.58 14.25
CA ASP A 49 11.98 -4.04 12.91
C ASP A 49 13.08 -4.81 12.17
N ARG A 50 12.81 -5.19 10.91
CA ARG A 50 13.76 -5.91 10.07
C ARG A 50 14.93 -5.03 9.66
N GLY A 51 14.77 -3.71 9.57
CA GLY A 51 15.87 -2.81 9.21
C GLY A 51 17.01 -2.82 10.23
N PHE A 52 16.75 -3.21 11.48
CA PHE A 52 17.77 -3.43 12.49
C PHE A 52 18.85 -4.45 12.06
N PHE A 53 18.49 -5.40 11.20
CA PHE A 53 19.39 -6.44 10.69
C PHE A 53 20.01 -6.09 9.31
N GLY A 54 19.64 -4.95 8.73
CA GLY A 54 20.12 -4.50 7.43
C GLY A 54 21.57 -3.99 7.47
N ASP A 55 22.29 -4.16 6.36
CA ASP A 55 23.59 -3.50 6.12
C ASP A 55 23.35 -2.07 5.60
N PHE A 56 23.72 -1.06 6.37
CA PHE A 56 23.62 0.37 5.99
C PHE A 56 24.37 0.73 4.69
N ARG A 57 25.25 -0.15 4.20
CA ARG A 57 25.95 0.02 2.91
C ARG A 57 25.09 -0.48 1.74
N PHE A 58 24.00 -1.20 2.01
CA PHE A 58 23.06 -1.80 1.06
C PHE A 58 23.76 -2.67 0.01
N LYS A 59 24.81 -3.40 0.42
CA LYS A 59 25.65 -4.17 -0.52
C LYS A 59 24.86 -5.25 -1.23
N SER A 60 23.92 -5.90 -0.54
CA SER A 60 23.14 -7.00 -1.11
C SER A 60 22.10 -6.54 -2.15
N LEU A 61 21.77 -5.24 -2.13
CA LEU A 61 20.86 -4.59 -3.07
C LEU A 61 21.58 -3.91 -4.24
N LYS A 62 22.91 -3.87 -4.24
CA LYS A 62 23.72 -3.18 -5.25
C LYS A 62 24.36 -4.19 -6.20
N ASN A 63 24.17 -3.96 -7.49
CA ASN A 63 24.96 -4.56 -8.56
C ASN A 63 25.08 -3.55 -9.73
N SER A 64 25.72 -3.94 -10.84
CA SER A 64 25.95 -3.06 -11.99
C SER A 64 24.66 -2.59 -12.69
N ASP A 65 23.57 -3.34 -12.54
CA ASP A 65 22.31 -3.11 -13.26
C ASP A 65 21.30 -2.32 -12.41
N VAL A 66 21.54 -2.21 -11.11
CA VAL A 66 20.66 -1.48 -10.19
C VAL A 66 20.97 0.02 -10.19
N LYS A 67 19.93 0.83 -10.37
CA LYS A 67 20.01 2.29 -10.38
C LYS A 67 19.21 2.87 -9.23
N PHE A 68 19.81 3.83 -8.54
CA PHE A 68 19.20 4.58 -7.46
C PHE A 68 19.09 6.05 -7.87
N LYS A 69 17.90 6.64 -7.68
CA LYS A 69 17.67 8.06 -7.98
C LYS A 69 16.86 8.69 -6.84
N HIS A 70 17.43 9.68 -6.19
CA HIS A 70 16.70 10.48 -5.20
C HIS A 70 15.51 11.18 -5.86
N VAL A 71 14.34 11.09 -5.23
CA VAL A 71 13.14 11.82 -5.65
C VAL A 71 13.20 13.25 -5.13
N SER A 72 13.61 13.41 -3.86
CA SER A 72 13.92 14.71 -3.25
C SER A 72 15.19 14.59 -2.38
N PRO A 73 15.72 15.72 -1.86
CA PRO A 73 16.93 15.69 -1.04
C PRO A 73 16.82 14.86 0.24
N LYS A 74 15.64 14.79 0.87
CA LYS A 74 15.44 14.16 2.19
C LYS A 74 14.45 12.98 2.19
N LEU A 75 13.49 12.99 1.27
CA LEU A 75 12.45 11.96 1.18
C LEU A 75 12.39 11.36 -0.22
N GLY A 76 12.28 10.05 -0.30
CA GLY A 76 11.98 9.37 -1.54
C GLY A 76 13.21 8.89 -2.30
N LEU A 77 13.21 7.60 -2.64
CA LEU A 77 14.21 6.98 -3.51
C LEU A 77 13.51 6.17 -4.59
N GLU A 78 13.87 6.38 -5.85
CA GLU A 78 13.47 5.52 -6.95
C GLU A 78 14.57 4.48 -7.20
N VAL A 79 14.15 3.22 -7.34
CA VAL A 79 15.04 2.07 -7.58
C VAL A 79 14.58 1.32 -8.84
N ASP A 80 15.52 1.08 -9.75
CA ASP A 80 15.32 0.25 -10.94
C ASP A 80 16.33 -0.90 -10.94
N GLY A 81 15.94 -2.06 -11.47
CA GLY A 81 16.80 -3.24 -11.56
C GLY A 81 16.71 -4.24 -10.39
N ILE A 82 15.80 -4.05 -9.42
CA ILE A 82 15.55 -5.03 -8.34
C ILE A 82 14.14 -5.61 -8.49
N GLN A 83 13.98 -6.93 -8.43
CA GLN A 83 12.66 -7.55 -8.20
C GLN A 83 12.46 -7.92 -6.74
N LEU A 84 11.45 -7.33 -6.12
CA LEU A 84 11.14 -7.55 -4.71
C LEU A 84 10.72 -9.00 -4.42
N SER A 85 10.07 -9.66 -5.38
CA SER A 85 9.63 -11.06 -5.30
C SER A 85 10.79 -12.06 -5.17
N ASN A 86 11.97 -11.70 -5.67
CA ASN A 86 13.14 -12.58 -5.74
C ASN A 86 14.16 -12.34 -4.62
N LEU A 87 13.85 -11.49 -3.64
CA LEU A 87 14.79 -11.16 -2.58
C LEU A 87 14.96 -12.32 -1.60
N ASN A 88 16.21 -12.59 -1.25
CA ASN A 88 16.53 -13.43 -0.09
C ASN A 88 16.37 -12.66 1.23
N ASN A 89 16.49 -13.34 2.37
CA ASN A 89 16.28 -12.75 3.69
C ASN A 89 17.21 -11.55 3.98
N GLN A 90 18.51 -11.66 3.69
CA GLN A 90 19.43 -10.53 3.91
C GLN A 90 19.03 -9.32 3.05
N GLN A 91 18.62 -9.54 1.81
CA GLN A 91 18.15 -8.46 0.94
C GLN A 91 16.86 -7.84 1.44
N LYS A 92 15.96 -8.62 2.04
CA LYS A 92 14.75 -8.10 2.68
C LYS A 92 15.07 -7.27 3.93
N ASP A 93 16.08 -7.65 4.71
CA ASP A 93 16.55 -6.83 5.85
C ASP A 93 17.17 -5.52 5.38
N ASP A 94 18.02 -5.56 4.35
CA ASP A 94 18.57 -4.37 3.71
C ASP A 94 17.46 -3.49 3.11
N LEU A 95 16.38 -4.10 2.58
CA LEU A 95 15.24 -3.37 2.03
C LEU A 95 14.45 -2.63 3.11
N ALA A 96 14.19 -3.26 4.26
CA ALA A 96 13.53 -2.59 5.39
C ALA A 96 14.32 -1.36 5.82
N LEU A 97 15.64 -1.52 6.02
CA LEU A 97 16.53 -0.40 6.36
C LEU A 97 16.55 0.69 5.28
N LEU A 98 16.51 0.30 3.99
CA LEU A 98 16.45 1.26 2.88
C LEU A 98 15.17 2.10 2.96
N VAL A 99 14.02 1.47 3.21
CA VAL A 99 12.73 2.15 3.34
C VAL A 99 12.73 3.09 4.54
N GLU A 100 13.23 2.66 5.69
CA GLU A 100 13.39 3.51 6.89
C GLU A 100 14.29 4.72 6.63
N THR A 101 15.40 4.52 5.91
CA THR A 101 16.38 5.58 5.63
C THR A 101 15.82 6.66 4.70
N TYR A 102 14.99 6.27 3.72
CA TYR A 102 14.51 7.18 2.67
C TYR A 102 13.02 7.53 2.79
N GLY A 103 12.32 6.98 3.79
CA GLY A 103 10.90 7.12 4.06
C GLY A 103 9.99 6.43 3.05
N VAL A 104 10.18 6.69 1.76
CA VAL A 104 9.41 6.10 0.65
C VAL A 104 10.35 5.61 -0.43
N VAL A 105 10.18 4.38 -0.89
CA VAL A 105 11.03 3.81 -1.96
C VAL A 105 10.14 3.27 -3.07
N ALA A 106 10.31 3.80 -4.28
CA ALA A 106 9.54 3.41 -5.46
C ALA A 106 10.37 2.46 -6.34
N PHE A 107 9.94 1.21 -6.42
CA PHE A 107 10.58 0.19 -7.26
C PHE A 107 9.91 0.13 -8.64
N ARG A 108 10.70 0.24 -9.70
CA ARG A 108 10.21 0.17 -11.09
C ARG A 108 10.05 -1.28 -11.55
N ASN A 109 9.13 -1.49 -12.49
CA ASN A 109 8.97 -2.75 -13.23
C ASN A 109 8.71 -4.00 -12.36
N GLN A 110 7.90 -3.88 -11.29
CA GLN A 110 7.62 -4.99 -10.38
C GLN A 110 6.58 -5.99 -10.91
N ASP A 111 6.70 -7.25 -10.47
CA ASP A 111 5.87 -8.38 -10.90
C ASP A 111 4.82 -8.84 -9.87
N PHE A 112 4.69 -8.19 -8.71
CA PHE A 112 3.76 -8.59 -7.64
C PHE A 112 2.31 -8.77 -8.11
N LYS A 113 1.83 -7.96 -9.06
CA LYS A 113 0.49 -8.13 -9.65
C LYS A 113 0.30 -9.48 -10.35
N ASP A 114 1.39 -10.10 -10.79
CA ASP A 114 1.43 -11.34 -11.54
C ASP A 114 1.70 -12.55 -10.63
N GLN A 115 2.36 -12.36 -9.48
CA GLN A 115 2.60 -13.37 -8.43
C GLN A 115 1.29 -13.90 -7.80
N GLY A 116 1.37 -15.06 -7.15
CA GLY A 116 0.31 -15.66 -6.37
C GLY A 116 0.10 -14.94 -5.03
N PHE A 117 -1.13 -14.99 -4.50
CA PHE A 117 -1.47 -14.29 -3.27
C PHE A 117 -0.64 -14.78 -2.07
N GLU A 118 -0.46 -16.08 -1.91
CA GLU A 118 0.32 -16.62 -0.78
C GLU A 118 1.80 -16.25 -0.87
N GLU A 119 2.39 -16.18 -2.07
CA GLU A 119 3.79 -15.76 -2.25
C GLU A 119 4.00 -14.30 -1.79
N ILE A 120 3.04 -13.42 -2.10
CA ILE A 120 3.09 -12.02 -1.67
C ILE A 120 2.82 -11.91 -0.16
N LYS A 121 1.91 -12.73 0.38
CA LYS A 121 1.67 -12.79 1.83
C LYS A 121 2.91 -13.25 2.58
N ASP A 122 3.56 -14.33 2.13
CA ASP A 122 4.80 -14.83 2.71
C ASP A 122 5.93 -13.80 2.61
N TRP A 123 6.00 -13.07 1.51
CA TRP A 123 6.90 -11.93 1.36
C TRP A 123 6.62 -10.84 2.41
N GLY A 124 5.34 -10.45 2.59
CA GLY A 124 4.95 -9.41 3.55
C GLY A 124 5.13 -9.85 5.01
N ARG A 125 4.86 -11.12 5.32
CA ARG A 125 5.04 -11.71 6.66
C ARG A 125 6.48 -11.65 7.17
N TYR A 126 7.44 -11.52 6.26
CA TYR A 126 8.83 -11.30 6.61
C TYR A 126 9.04 -10.01 7.42
N PHE A 127 8.27 -8.95 7.11
CA PHE A 127 8.37 -7.65 7.77
C PHE A 127 7.50 -7.54 9.02
N GLY A 128 6.52 -8.43 9.20
CA GLY A 128 5.66 -8.46 10.36
C GLY A 128 4.30 -9.08 10.08
N PRO A 129 3.39 -9.11 11.07
CA PRO A 129 2.03 -9.57 10.87
C PRO A 129 1.32 -8.76 9.76
N LEU A 130 0.56 -9.44 8.89
CA LEU A 130 -0.21 -8.75 7.85
C LEU A 130 -1.47 -8.13 8.46
N HIS A 131 -1.61 -6.82 8.30
CA HIS A 131 -2.79 -6.08 8.72
C HIS A 131 -3.96 -6.32 7.76
N ILE A 132 -5.18 -6.45 8.30
CA ILE A 132 -6.42 -6.53 7.52
C ILE A 132 -7.13 -5.18 7.65
N HIS A 133 -7.23 -4.46 6.55
CA HIS A 133 -7.74 -3.09 6.56
C HIS A 133 -9.28 -3.04 6.69
N PRO A 134 -9.85 -2.25 7.61
CA PRO A 134 -11.25 -2.39 8.01
C PRO A 134 -12.30 -1.73 7.10
N THR A 135 -11.91 -0.93 6.10
CA THR A 135 -12.88 -0.06 5.39
C THR A 135 -12.94 -0.17 3.86
N ARG A 136 -12.29 -1.16 3.22
CA ARG A 136 -12.42 -1.38 1.76
C ARG A 136 -12.36 -2.87 1.37
N GLY A 137 -12.71 -3.13 0.12
CA GLY A 137 -12.74 -4.47 -0.44
C GLY A 137 -11.36 -5.07 -0.63
N ALA A 138 -11.34 -6.39 -0.69
CA ALA A 138 -10.18 -7.23 -0.90
C ALA A 138 -10.44 -8.19 -2.07
N PRO A 139 -9.42 -8.78 -2.71
CA PRO A 139 -9.64 -9.89 -3.62
C PRO A 139 -10.37 -11.02 -2.88
N LYS A 140 -11.17 -11.80 -3.61
CA LYS A 140 -12.01 -12.84 -3.03
C LYS A 140 -11.20 -13.82 -2.16
N ASN A 141 -11.61 -14.01 -0.91
CA ASN A 141 -10.93 -14.85 0.08
C ASN A 141 -9.48 -14.43 0.40
N GLN A 142 -9.11 -13.15 0.17
CA GLN A 142 -7.75 -12.64 0.41
C GLN A 142 -7.77 -11.35 1.25
N PRO A 143 -8.28 -11.40 2.49
CA PRO A 143 -8.55 -10.22 3.30
C PRO A 143 -7.31 -9.41 3.69
N GLU A 144 -6.11 -10.02 3.67
CA GLU A 144 -4.86 -9.32 3.97
C GLU A 144 -4.44 -8.32 2.87
N PHE A 145 -5.14 -8.28 1.74
CA PHE A 145 -4.90 -7.29 0.69
C PHE A 145 -5.92 -6.18 0.74
N HIS A 146 -5.43 -4.94 0.76
CA HIS A 146 -6.25 -3.75 0.67
C HIS A 146 -6.28 -3.20 -0.75
N LEU A 147 -7.47 -3.06 -1.35
CA LEU A 147 -7.63 -2.49 -2.69
C LEU A 147 -8.01 -1.02 -2.65
N VAL A 148 -7.14 -0.19 -3.23
CA VAL A 148 -7.43 1.21 -3.57
C VAL A 148 -8.09 1.25 -4.95
N PHE A 149 -9.37 0.89 -5.00
CA PHE A 149 -10.16 0.90 -6.23
C PHE A 149 -11.02 2.17 -6.32
N ALA A 150 -10.95 2.86 -7.46
CA ALA A 150 -11.81 3.99 -7.78
C ALA A 150 -12.48 3.73 -9.13
N LYS A 151 -13.81 3.54 -9.12
CA LYS A 151 -14.59 3.48 -10.36
C LYS A 151 -14.58 4.87 -10.99
N GLY A 152 -13.97 4.99 -12.16
CA GLY A 152 -14.05 6.21 -12.98
C GLY A 152 -15.45 6.39 -13.55
N GLY A 153 -15.83 7.63 -13.84
CA GLY A 153 -17.10 7.93 -14.50
C GLY A 153 -17.58 9.35 -14.21
N LEU A 154 -18.19 10.00 -15.20
CA LEU A 154 -18.64 11.38 -15.08
C LEU A 154 -19.66 11.56 -13.94
N GLU A 155 -20.60 10.62 -13.80
CA GLU A 155 -21.64 10.69 -12.76
C GLU A 155 -21.06 10.47 -11.35
N VAL A 156 -20.15 9.48 -11.19
CA VAL A 156 -19.43 9.26 -9.92
C VAL A 156 -18.66 10.52 -9.51
N ASN A 157 -18.03 11.19 -10.48
CA ASN A 157 -17.28 12.41 -10.22
C ASN A 157 -18.20 13.59 -9.84
N LYS A 158 -19.36 13.75 -10.48
CA LYS A 158 -20.32 14.83 -10.16
C LYS A 158 -20.76 14.79 -8.70
N ASP A 159 -21.12 13.61 -8.20
CA ASP A 159 -21.50 13.45 -6.79
C ASP A 159 -20.31 13.67 -5.86
N LEU A 160 -19.12 13.16 -6.22
CA LEU A 160 -17.92 13.33 -5.42
C LEU A 160 -17.46 14.78 -5.30
N PHE A 161 -17.68 15.62 -6.31
CA PHE A 161 -17.23 17.02 -6.36
C PHE A 161 -18.36 18.03 -6.19
N LYS A 162 -19.57 17.59 -5.83
CA LYS A 162 -20.73 18.46 -5.63
C LYS A 162 -20.46 19.61 -4.65
N ASP A 163 -19.81 19.29 -3.53
CA ASP A 163 -19.56 20.23 -2.42
C ASP A 163 -18.06 20.44 -2.12
N ARG A 164 -17.15 19.99 -3.00
CA ARG A 164 -15.69 20.13 -2.81
C ARG A 164 -14.94 20.24 -4.13
N LEU A 165 -13.86 21.02 -4.12
CA LEU A 165 -13.03 21.26 -5.32
C LEU A 165 -11.97 20.17 -5.58
N HIS A 166 -11.59 19.41 -4.56
CA HIS A 166 -10.58 18.34 -4.67
C HIS A 166 -10.84 17.22 -3.67
N LYS A 167 -10.14 16.10 -3.84
CA LYS A 167 -10.19 14.92 -2.96
C LYS A 167 -8.91 14.71 -2.14
N VAL A 168 -8.00 15.69 -2.14
CA VAL A 168 -6.75 15.64 -1.38
C VAL A 168 -7.04 15.62 0.12
N SER A 169 -6.45 14.66 0.83
CA SER A 169 -6.46 14.59 2.29
C SER A 169 -5.14 13.99 2.76
N TRP A 170 -4.40 14.73 3.57
CA TRP A 170 -3.20 14.22 4.22
C TRP A 170 -3.59 13.34 5.41
N HIS A 171 -2.97 12.18 5.53
CA HIS A 171 -3.21 11.24 6.63
C HIS A 171 -2.03 10.29 6.80
N SER A 172 -2.00 9.62 7.95
CA SER A 172 -1.28 8.37 8.17
C SER A 172 -2.30 7.25 8.34
N ASP A 173 -2.04 6.12 7.70
CA ASP A 173 -2.97 4.99 7.64
C ASP A 173 -3.28 4.44 9.03
N VAL A 174 -4.57 4.20 9.29
CA VAL A 174 -5.07 3.47 10.47
C VAL A 174 -4.53 4.02 11.82
N SER A 175 -4.25 5.31 11.89
CA SER A 175 -3.68 6.00 13.07
C SER A 175 -4.54 5.98 14.35
N TYR A 176 -5.75 5.41 14.28
CA TYR A 176 -6.63 5.21 15.43
C TYR A 176 -6.42 3.86 16.13
N GLU A 177 -5.68 2.93 15.55
CA GLU A 177 -5.33 1.65 16.19
C GLU A 177 -4.17 1.82 17.16
N THR A 178 -4.16 1.03 18.25
CA THR A 178 -3.10 1.07 19.27
C THR A 178 -1.73 0.67 18.71
N GLN A 179 -1.71 -0.26 17.76
CA GLN A 179 -0.50 -0.66 17.03
C GLN A 179 -0.76 -0.43 15.54
N THR A 180 -0.43 0.77 15.07
CA THR A 180 -0.62 1.18 13.68
C THR A 180 0.30 0.40 12.73
N PRO A 181 -0.03 0.32 11.43
CA PRO A 181 0.85 -0.29 10.44
C PRO A 181 2.26 0.33 10.44
N GLY A 182 3.29 -0.51 10.33
CA GLY A 182 4.69 -0.10 10.25
C GLY A 182 5.12 0.16 8.81
N ILE A 183 5.33 -0.91 8.03
CA ILE A 183 5.69 -0.84 6.61
C ILE A 183 4.46 -1.16 5.75
N THR A 184 4.19 -0.30 4.75
CA THR A 184 3.15 -0.52 3.74
C THR A 184 3.79 -0.79 2.39
N ALA A 185 3.44 -1.91 1.76
CA ALA A 185 3.79 -2.20 0.37
C ALA A 185 2.62 -1.85 -0.55
N PHE A 186 2.85 -0.97 -1.52
CA PHE A 186 1.82 -0.51 -2.45
C PHE A 186 2.18 -0.87 -3.89
N THR A 187 1.31 -1.63 -4.57
CA THR A 187 1.53 -2.10 -5.94
C THR A 187 0.50 -1.49 -6.89
N MET A 188 0.98 -0.89 -7.97
CA MET A 188 0.12 -0.38 -9.03
C MET A 188 -0.39 -1.54 -9.90
N LEU A 189 -1.70 -1.81 -9.85
CA LEU A 189 -2.35 -2.79 -10.73
C LEU A 189 -2.72 -2.17 -12.07
N GLN A 190 -3.41 -1.04 -12.04
CA GLN A 190 -3.91 -0.35 -13.24
C GLN A 190 -4.02 1.14 -12.94
N THR A 191 -3.56 1.95 -13.89
CA THR A 191 -3.75 3.41 -13.88
C THR A 191 -4.22 3.90 -15.25
N GLY A 192 -4.79 5.10 -15.27
CA GLY A 192 -5.15 5.82 -16.49
C GLY A 192 -3.92 6.40 -17.20
N PRO A 193 -4.11 7.06 -18.36
CA PRO A 193 -3.02 7.69 -19.11
C PRO A 193 -2.38 8.88 -18.37
N SER A 194 -3.09 9.49 -17.41
CA SER A 194 -2.60 10.61 -16.61
C SER A 194 -3.40 10.75 -15.30
N GLY A 195 -2.79 11.42 -14.32
CA GLY A 195 -3.37 11.64 -12.98
C GLY A 195 -3.27 10.41 -12.07
N GLY A 196 -3.70 10.58 -10.81
CA GLY A 196 -3.62 9.52 -9.80
C GLY A 196 -2.31 9.47 -9.01
N ASP A 197 -1.52 10.53 -9.07
CA ASP A 197 -0.28 10.65 -8.30
C ASP A 197 -0.55 10.55 -6.80
N THR A 198 0.37 9.89 -6.08
CA THR A 198 0.37 9.83 -4.62
C THR A 198 1.52 10.68 -4.10
N GLN A 199 1.20 11.63 -3.22
CA GLN A 199 2.19 12.52 -2.61
C GLN A 199 2.45 12.08 -1.17
N PHE A 200 3.71 12.23 -0.74
CA PHE A 200 4.16 11.91 0.60
C PHE A 200 4.82 13.14 1.24
N LEU A 201 4.77 13.21 2.57
CA LEU A 201 5.36 14.27 3.37
C LEU A 201 6.24 13.66 4.46
N ASP A 202 7.41 14.25 4.69
CA ASP A 202 8.33 13.84 5.73
C ASP A 202 7.97 14.52 7.06
N MET A 203 7.39 13.76 7.98
CA MET A 203 6.99 14.29 9.28
C MET A 203 8.17 14.49 10.24
N PHE A 204 9.31 13.81 10.05
CA PHE A 204 10.52 14.06 10.83
C PHE A 204 11.11 15.42 10.46
N GLU A 205 11.25 15.71 9.17
CA GLU A 205 11.73 17.00 8.70
C GLU A 205 10.80 18.16 9.10
N VAL A 206 9.48 17.93 9.09
CA VAL A 206 8.52 18.92 9.58
C VAL A 206 8.75 19.22 11.06
N TYR A 207 8.91 18.18 11.89
CA TYR A 207 9.16 18.33 13.32
C TYR A 207 10.47 19.07 13.61
N ASP A 208 11.56 18.69 12.93
CA ASP A 208 12.89 19.29 13.10
C ASP A 208 12.95 20.77 12.71
N ARG A 209 11.99 21.25 11.91
CA ARG A 209 11.88 22.65 11.49
C ARG A 209 10.99 23.51 12.37
N LEU A 210 10.32 22.94 13.37
CA LEU A 210 9.57 23.73 14.34
C LEU A 210 10.54 24.63 15.12
N SER A 211 10.13 25.87 15.36
CA SER A 211 10.92 26.78 16.22
C SER A 211 10.98 26.21 17.65
N PRO A 212 12.13 26.33 18.35
CA PRO A 212 12.26 25.94 19.76
C PRO A 212 11.27 26.65 20.70
#